data_AF-A0A523DUE6-F1
#
_entry.id   AF-A0A523DUE6-F1
#
_cell.length_a   1.000
_cell.length_b   1.000
_cell.length_c   1.000
_cell.angle_alpha   90.00
_cell.angle_beta   90.00
_cell.angle_gamma   90.00
#
_symmetry.space_group_name_H-M   'P 1'
#
loop_
_entity.id
_entity.type
_entity.pdbx_description
1 polymer ?
#
loop_
_entity_poly.entity_id
_entity_poly.type
_entity_poly.pdbx_seq_one_letter_code
_entity_poly.pdbx_strand_id
1 'polypeptide(L)'
;MLIDHSQAFLSSHYLDDDDEKLPDTFDRQLVARLEDLDLEYMQFRFGRLLLDPQIRAIIMRRNALMRRLDKLVAEKGDEAVLFGVASEHQ
;
A
#
# COMPACT_ATOMS: atom_id res chain seq x y z
N MET A 1 -8.08 7.89 -13.90
CA MET A 1 -7.20 7.33 -14.96
C MET A 1 -5.78 7.44 -14.47
N LEU A 2 -5.00 6.35 -14.48
CA LEU A 2 -3.60 6.34 -14.07
C LEU A 2 -2.75 6.71 -15.29
N ILE A 3 -2.41 7.99 -15.45
CA ILE A 3 -1.69 8.50 -16.63
C ILE A 3 -0.34 9.10 -16.19
N ASP A 4 0.68 8.94 -17.03
CA ASP A 4 2.06 9.42 -16.86
C ASP A 4 2.77 8.95 -15.58
N HIS A 5 3.37 7.76 -15.66
CA HIS A 5 4.21 7.17 -14.61
C HIS A 5 5.68 7.10 -15.01
N SER A 6 6.09 7.91 -16.00
CA SER A 6 7.44 7.87 -16.56
C SER A 6 8.53 8.20 -15.53
N GLN A 7 8.18 8.96 -14.49
CA GLN A 7 9.07 9.33 -13.38
C GLN A 7 8.84 8.49 -12.11
N ALA A 8 8.03 7.44 -12.17
CA ALA A 8 7.82 6.56 -11.02
C ALA A 8 9.07 5.71 -10.73
N PHE A 9 9.23 5.28 -9.47
CA PHE A 9 10.28 4.37 -9.01
C PHE A 9 11.73 4.85 -9.19
N LEU A 10 11.94 6.14 -9.48
CA LEU A 10 13.28 6.74 -9.56
C LEU A 10 13.99 6.79 -8.20
N SER A 11 13.23 6.85 -7.10
CA SER A 11 13.77 6.82 -5.75
C SER A 11 13.44 5.52 -5.02
N SER A 12 14.48 4.94 -4.43
CA SER A 12 14.35 3.95 -3.35
C SER A 12 14.32 4.63 -1.98
N HIS A 13 14.20 5.96 -1.93
CA HIS A 13 14.10 6.71 -0.68
C HIS A 13 12.84 6.27 0.07
N TYR A 14 13.01 6.23 1.39
CA TYR A 14 11.98 5.93 2.37
C TYR A 14 10.82 6.92 2.20
N LEU A 15 9.59 6.47 2.43
CA LEU A 15 8.59 7.42 2.89
C LEU A 15 9.10 7.89 4.25
N ASP A 16 9.33 9.18 4.41
CA ASP A 16 9.35 9.74 5.76
C ASP A 16 8.04 9.30 6.42
N ASP A 17 8.08 8.80 7.66
CA ASP A 17 6.89 8.46 8.46
C ASP A 17 6.13 9.75 8.86
N ASP A 18 5.92 10.63 7.87
CA ASP A 18 5.15 11.84 7.93
C ASP A 18 3.69 11.45 7.72
N ASP A 19 3.05 11.11 8.85
CA ASP A 19 1.65 10.73 8.97
C ASP A 19 0.71 11.69 8.22
N GLU A 20 1.08 12.97 8.03
CA GLU A 20 0.28 13.97 7.33
C GLU A 20 0.14 13.71 5.83
N LYS A 21 1.04 12.92 5.24
CA LYS A 21 1.01 12.58 3.80
C LYS A 21 0.30 11.26 3.51
N LEU A 22 -0.05 10.50 4.54
CA LEU A 22 -0.72 9.22 4.39
C LEU A 22 -2.25 9.39 4.41
N PRO A 23 -3.01 8.51 3.73
CA PRO A 23 -4.46 8.58 3.72
C PRO A 23 -5.09 8.38 5.11
N ASP A 24 -6.24 9.02 5.33
CA ASP A 24 -7.05 8.88 6.55
C ASP A 24 -8.22 7.89 6.41
N THR A 25 -8.51 7.43 5.19
CA THR A 25 -9.54 6.43 4.90
C THR A 25 -9.06 5.50 3.79
N PHE A 26 -9.57 4.26 3.79
CA PHE A 26 -9.10 3.19 2.90
C PHE A 26 -10.28 2.39 2.34
N ASP A 27 -10.15 1.96 1.09
CA ASP A 27 -11.11 1.03 0.48
C ASP A 27 -10.88 -0.40 0.99
N ARG A 28 -11.95 -1.09 1.40
CA ARG A 28 -11.88 -2.46 1.95
C ARG A 28 -11.26 -3.46 0.98
N GLN A 29 -11.57 -3.38 -0.30
CA GLN A 29 -11.03 -4.31 -1.29
C GLN A 29 -9.54 -4.04 -1.51
N LEU A 30 -9.14 -2.78 -1.57
CA LEU A 30 -7.74 -2.40 -1.68
C LEU A 30 -6.94 -2.89 -0.47
N VAL A 31 -7.45 -2.74 0.76
CA VAL A 31 -6.79 -3.22 1.98
C VAL A 31 -6.55 -4.73 1.90
N ALA A 32 -7.57 -5.52 1.58
CA ALA A 32 -7.42 -6.97 1.44
C ALA A 32 -6.34 -7.34 0.41
N ARG A 33 -6.28 -6.62 -0.73
CA ARG A 33 -5.23 -6.84 -1.75
C ARG A 33 -3.84 -6.41 -1.29
N LEU A 34 -3.75 -5.36 -0.46
CA LEU A 34 -2.48 -4.90 0.09
C LEU A 34 -1.95 -5.85 1.16
N GLU A 35 -2.82 -6.53 1.90
CA GLU A 35 -2.44 -7.56 2.89
C GLU A 35 -1.73 -8.74 2.21
N ASP A 36 -2.29 -9.22 1.10
CA ASP A 36 -1.75 -10.33 0.29
C ASP A 36 -0.43 -10.00 -0.44
N LEU A 37 -0.02 -8.73 -0.49
CA LEU A 37 1.09 -8.27 -1.33
C LEU A 37 2.46 -8.42 -0.64
N ASP A 38 3.11 -9.58 -0.73
CA ASP A 38 4.44 -9.79 -0.13
C ASP A 38 5.63 -9.57 -1.09
N LEU A 39 6.85 -9.64 -0.51
CA LEU A 39 8.09 -9.43 -1.23
C LEU A 39 8.34 -10.52 -2.29
N GLU A 40 8.02 -11.78 -1.98
CA GLU A 40 8.27 -12.91 -2.88
C GLU A 40 7.40 -12.80 -4.13
N TYR A 41 6.10 -12.53 -3.94
CA TYR A 41 5.15 -12.28 -5.02
C TYR A 41 5.60 -11.09 -5.88
N MET A 42 6.04 -9.99 -5.26
CA MET A 42 6.51 -8.82 -6.01
C MET A 42 7.79 -9.10 -6.81
N GLN A 43 8.74 -9.85 -6.24
CA GLN A 43 9.95 -10.27 -6.96
C GLN A 43 9.62 -11.22 -8.11
N PHE A 44 8.74 -12.19 -7.89
CA PHE A 44 8.28 -13.11 -8.91
C PHE A 44 7.61 -12.38 -10.09
N ARG A 45 6.73 -11.40 -9.80
CA ARG A 45 5.97 -10.67 -10.82
C ARG A 45 6.78 -9.59 -11.53
N PHE A 46 7.64 -8.86 -10.80
CA PHE A 46 8.25 -7.63 -11.28
C PHE A 46 9.78 -7.63 -11.30
N GLY A 47 10.45 -8.71 -10.88
CA GLY A 47 11.93 -8.78 -10.84
C GLY A 47 12.64 -8.63 -12.19
N ARG A 48 11.90 -8.74 -13.31
CA ARG A 48 12.42 -8.45 -14.66
C ARG A 48 12.28 -6.99 -15.09
N LEU A 49 11.49 -6.20 -14.37
CA LEU A 49 11.13 -4.81 -14.71
C LEU A 49 11.67 -3.81 -13.68
N LEU A 50 11.78 -4.24 -12.42
CA LEU A 50 12.24 -3.43 -11.31
C LEU A 50 13.47 -4.05 -10.67
N LEU A 51 14.37 -3.20 -10.19
CA LEU A 51 15.51 -3.60 -9.39
C LEU A 51 15.05 -3.99 -7.98
N ASP A 52 15.77 -4.91 -7.33
CA ASP A 52 15.48 -5.34 -5.96
C ASP A 52 15.27 -4.18 -4.96
N PRO A 53 16.08 -3.10 -4.96
CA PRO A 53 15.83 -1.97 -4.06
C PRO A 53 14.50 -1.26 -4.30
N GLN A 54 14.03 -1.20 -5.55
CA GLN A 54 12.74 -0.60 -5.90
C GLN A 54 11.59 -1.48 -5.40
N ILE A 55 11.70 -2.80 -5.57
CA ILE A 55 10.72 -3.76 -5.06
C ILE A 55 10.63 -3.68 -3.53
N ARG A 56 11.78 -3.65 -2.84
CA ARG A 56 11.83 -3.46 -1.38
C ARG A 56 11.19 -2.14 -0.96
N ALA A 57 11.45 -1.06 -1.69
CA ALA A 57 10.82 0.23 -1.42
C ALA A 57 9.29 0.17 -1.57
N ILE A 58 8.75 -0.57 -2.55
CA ILE A 58 7.29 -0.77 -2.67
C ILE A 58 6.72 -1.48 -1.44
N ILE A 59 7.34 -2.57 -0.99
CA ILE A 59 6.89 -3.32 0.19
C ILE A 59 6.95 -2.45 1.45
N MET A 60 8.01 -1.68 1.62
CA MET A 60 8.11 -0.74 2.75
C MET A 60 6.99 0.31 2.74
N ARG A 61 6.66 0.85 1.56
CA ARG A 61 5.55 1.81 1.40
C ARG A 61 4.20 1.17 1.70
N ARG A 62 3.97 -0.07 1.25
CA ARG A 62 2.80 -0.88 1.63
C ARG A 62 2.71 -1.00 3.16
N ASN A 63 3.81 -1.36 3.82
CA ASN A 63 3.84 -1.53 5.27
C ASN A 63 3.55 -0.23 6.03
N ALA A 64 4.02 0.92 5.53
CA ALA A 64 3.69 2.23 6.13
C ALA A 64 2.19 2.54 6.04
N LEU A 65 1.56 2.26 4.90
CA LEU A 65 0.11 2.40 4.73
C LEU A 65 -0.66 1.49 5.68
N MET A 66 -0.25 0.23 5.83
CA MET A 66 -0.91 -0.71 6.75
C MET A 66 -0.78 -0.27 8.21
N ARG A 67 0.41 0.18 8.65
CA ARG A 67 0.58 0.73 10.01
C ARG A 67 -0.30 1.95 10.26
N ARG A 68 -0.46 2.83 9.28
CA ARG A 68 -1.35 3.98 9.37
C ARG A 68 -2.81 3.54 9.50
N LEU A 69 -3.23 2.58 8.70
CA LEU A 69 -4.57 1.98 8.81
C LEU A 69 -4.81 1.40 10.20
N ASP A 70 -3.89 0.57 10.71
CA ASP A 70 -4.01 -0.04 12.04
C ASP A 70 -4.18 1.02 13.14
N LYS A 71 -3.39 2.10 13.06
CA LYS A 71 -3.48 3.23 13.98
C LYS A 71 -4.86 3.92 13.90
N LEU A 72 -5.33 4.22 12.70
CA LEU A 72 -6.62 4.87 12.49
C LEU A 72 -7.79 4.01 12.96
N VAL A 73 -7.74 2.70 12.69
CA VAL A 73 -8.73 1.72 13.16
C VAL A 73 -8.75 1.66 14.68
N ALA A 74 -7.57 1.62 15.33
CA ALA A 74 -7.48 1.62 16.78
C ALA A 74 -8.03 2.92 17.42
N GLU A 75 -7.85 4.06 16.75
CA GLU A 75 -8.28 5.38 17.24
C GLU A 75 -9.75 5.71 16.97
N LYS A 76 -10.28 5.29 15.81
CA LYS A 76 -11.58 5.76 15.28
C LYS A 76 -12.59 4.63 15.02
N GLY A 77 -12.13 3.38 14.99
CA GLY A 77 -12.92 2.20 14.63
C GLY A 77 -13.02 1.96 13.13
N ASP A 78 -13.19 0.68 12.75
CA ASP A 78 -13.23 0.22 11.35
C ASP A 78 -14.19 1.02 10.47
N GLU A 79 -15.44 1.20 10.90
CA GLU A 79 -16.49 1.83 10.09
C GLU A 79 -16.22 3.32 9.80
N ALA A 80 -15.37 3.98 10.58
CA ALA A 80 -14.98 5.37 10.34
C ALA A 80 -13.80 5.51 9.36
N VAL A 81 -13.06 4.42 9.12
CA VAL A 81 -11.79 4.42 8.37
C VAL A 81 -11.93 3.65 7.06
N LEU A 82 -12.71 2.58 7.05
CA LEU A 82 -12.88 1.68 5.92
C LEU A 82 -14.18 1.99 5.14
N PHE A 83 -14.05 2.20 3.84
CA PHE A 83 -15.18 2.39 2.93
C PHE A 83 -15.23 1.32 1.84
N GLY A 84 -16.33 1.27 1.09
CA GLY A 84 -16.55 0.26 0.05
C GLY A 84 -17.22 -1.01 0.58
N VAL A 85 -17.59 -1.91 -0.33
CA VAL A 85 -18.31 -3.15 0.00
C VAL A 85 -17.29 -4.22 0.37
N ALA A 86 -17.48 -4.89 1.51
CA ALA A 86 -16.71 -6.08 1.84
C ALA A 86 -16.96 -7.14 0.74
N SER A 87 -15.88 -7.66 0.15
CA SER A 87 -15.96 -8.62 -0.94
C SER A 87 -16.73 -9.87 -0.49
N GLU A 88 -17.94 -10.07 -0.98
CA GLU A 88 -18.56 -11.40 -1.00
C GLU A 88 -17.78 -12.23 -2.02
N HIS A 89 -16.97 -13.17 -1.56
CA HIS A 89 -16.37 -14.17 -2.44
C HIS A 89 -17.51 -15.01 -3.05
N GLN A 90 -17.74 -14.83 -4.34
CA GLN A 90 -18.64 -15.66 -5.17
C GLN A 90 -17.81 -16.53 -6.10
#